data_AF-A0A6N8NSH3-F1
#
_entry.id   AF-A0A6N8NSH3-F1
#
_cell.length_a   1.000
_cell.length_b   1.000
_cell.length_c   1.000
_cell.angle_alpha   90.00
_cell.angle_beta   90.00
_cell.angle_gamma   90.00
#
_symmetry.space_group_name_H-M   'P 1'
#
loop_
_entity.id
_entity.type
_entity.pdbx_description
1 polymer ?
#
loop_
_entity_poly.entity_id
_entity_poly.type
_entity_poly.pdbx_seq_one_letter_code
_entity_poly.pdbx_strand_id
1 'polypeptide(L)'
;VLDKLAMHKAREGVGSWLPTTVTAPLNTIHAALKRIAQRCQRGGPGAQVLGSYLEGPYFTPQNKGAHPPELFRELEIAELDQLIAVSQHTLRVVALAPEKEGALQAIRHLKQQNVRVMLGHSAATWQQTRAAFDAGADGLVHCYNGMTGLHHREPGMVGAGLTDKRAWLELIAD
;
A
#
# COMPACT_ATOMS: atom_id res chain seq x y z
N VAL A 1 -7.52 -8.89 18.90
CA VAL A 1 -6.18 -8.55 18.37
C VAL A 1 -6.05 -7.04 18.15
N LEU A 2 -6.91 -6.41 17.34
CA LEU A 2 -6.81 -4.98 17.04
C LEU A 2 -6.83 -4.07 18.28
N ASP A 3 -7.64 -4.36 19.31
CA ASP A 3 -7.63 -3.55 20.55
C ASP A 3 -6.29 -3.61 21.29
N LYS A 4 -5.65 -4.79 21.32
CA LYS A 4 -4.32 -4.96 21.92
C LYS A 4 -3.29 -4.11 21.17
N LEU A 5 -3.32 -4.14 19.84
CA LEU A 5 -2.43 -3.34 19.00
C LEU A 5 -2.71 -1.84 19.15
N ALA A 6 -3.97 -1.42 19.13
CA ALA A 6 -4.37 -0.02 19.29
C ALA A 6 -3.94 0.56 20.64
N MET A 7 -4.13 -0.19 21.73
CA MET A 7 -3.66 0.21 23.07
C MET A 7 -2.13 0.27 23.14
N HIS A 8 -1.43 -0.66 22.49
CA HIS A 8 0.03 -0.63 22.44
C HIS A 8 0.54 0.59 21.66
N LYS A 9 -0.01 0.84 20.46
CA LYS A 9 0.34 2.01 19.64
C LYS A 9 0.08 3.33 20.37
N ALA A 10 -1.00 3.43 21.14
CA ALA A 10 -1.25 4.60 21.97
C ALA A 10 -0.16 4.85 23.03
N ARG A 11 0.45 3.79 23.59
CA ARG A 11 1.58 3.92 24.54
C ARG A 11 2.86 4.43 23.86
N GLU A 12 2.97 4.26 22.55
CA GLU A 12 4.07 4.79 21.72
C GLU A 12 3.78 6.23 21.24
N GLY A 13 2.68 6.86 21.70
CA GLY A 13 2.30 8.22 21.29
C GLY A 13 1.48 8.30 20.00
N VAL A 14 1.10 7.17 19.41
CA VAL A 14 0.28 7.14 18.18
C VAL A 14 -1.19 7.39 18.51
N GLY A 15 -1.74 8.52 18.04
CA GLY A 15 -3.16 8.85 18.22
C GLY A 15 -4.11 8.09 17.26
N SER A 16 -3.66 7.83 16.05
CA SER A 16 -4.44 7.14 15.01
C SER A 16 -3.53 6.41 14.03
N TRP A 17 -4.02 5.32 13.43
CA TRP A 17 -3.23 4.47 12.55
C TRP A 17 -4.09 3.69 11.55
N LEU A 18 -3.43 3.13 10.54
CA LEU A 18 -3.99 2.16 9.61
C LEU A 18 -3.37 0.79 9.92
N PRO A 19 -4.13 -0.19 10.43
CA PRO A 19 -3.65 -1.56 10.45
C PRO A 19 -3.33 -2.04 9.04
N THR A 20 -2.09 -2.46 8.84
CA THR A 20 -1.56 -2.89 7.54
C THR A 20 -1.64 -4.40 7.40
N THR A 21 -2.18 -4.87 6.28
CA THR A 21 -2.08 -6.28 5.87
C THR A 21 -0.85 -6.49 5.00
N VAL A 22 -0.29 -7.70 5.00
CA VAL A 22 0.76 -8.11 4.06
C VAL A 22 0.21 -9.07 3.00
N THR A 23 1.02 -9.39 1.98
CA THR A 23 0.71 -10.45 1.01
C THR A 23 0.38 -11.75 1.75
N ALA A 24 -0.83 -12.26 1.53
CA ALA A 24 -1.37 -13.46 2.12
C ALA A 24 -2.43 -14.06 1.18
N PRO A 25 -2.93 -15.28 1.42
CA PRO A 25 -4.04 -15.81 0.66
C PRO A 25 -5.25 -14.86 0.69
N LEU A 26 -5.94 -14.68 -0.44
CA LEU A 26 -6.95 -13.64 -0.62
C LEU A 26 -8.09 -13.72 0.42
N ASN A 27 -8.49 -14.93 0.82
CA ASN A 27 -9.46 -15.16 1.89
C ASN A 27 -8.99 -14.60 3.25
N THR A 28 -7.69 -14.69 3.55
CA THR A 28 -7.07 -14.13 4.76
C THR A 28 -7.08 -12.60 4.71
N ILE A 29 -6.75 -12.02 3.55
CA ILE A 29 -6.84 -10.57 3.32
C ILE A 29 -8.28 -10.10 3.52
N HIS A 30 -9.27 -10.76 2.90
CA HIS A 30 -10.69 -10.44 3.06
C HIS A 30 -11.13 -10.47 4.53
N ALA A 31 -10.72 -11.49 5.28
CA ALA A 31 -11.02 -11.59 6.71
C ALA A 31 -10.37 -10.47 7.54
N ALA A 32 -9.14 -10.07 7.20
CA ALA A 32 -8.46 -8.95 7.83
C ALA A 32 -9.17 -7.63 7.55
N LEU A 33 -9.47 -7.33 6.27
CA LEU A 33 -10.18 -6.12 5.86
C LEU A 33 -11.55 -5.99 6.54
N LYS A 34 -12.34 -7.07 6.58
CA LYS A 34 -13.64 -7.08 7.29
C LYS A 34 -13.50 -6.76 8.78
N ARG A 35 -12.50 -7.32 9.47
CA ARG A 35 -12.26 -7.04 10.90
C ARG A 35 -11.81 -5.61 11.14
N ILE A 36 -10.94 -5.08 10.28
CA ILE A 36 -10.48 -3.68 10.36
C ILE A 36 -11.66 -2.74 10.15
N ALA A 37 -12.50 -2.99 9.14
CA ALA A 37 -13.70 -2.21 8.86
C ALA A 37 -14.65 -2.13 10.06
N GLN A 38 -14.97 -3.28 10.66
CA GLN A 38 -15.81 -3.36 11.85
C GLN A 38 -15.22 -2.56 13.01
N ARG A 39 -13.90 -2.63 13.23
CA ARG A 39 -13.23 -1.90 14.31
C ARG A 39 -13.12 -0.39 14.04
N CYS A 40 -12.94 0.00 12.77
CA CYS A 40 -12.93 1.40 12.32
C CYS A 40 -14.28 2.06 12.61
N GLN A 41 -15.39 1.40 12.29
CA GLN A 41 -16.74 1.95 12.45
C GLN A 41 -17.23 1.95 13.90
N ARG A 42 -16.94 0.88 14.66
CA ARG A 42 -17.41 0.76 16.06
C ARG A 42 -16.62 1.60 17.05
N GLY A 43 -15.42 2.04 16.68
CA GLY A 43 -14.47 2.61 17.64
C GLY A 43 -13.99 1.56 18.65
N GLY A 44 -13.33 2.02 19.71
CA GLY A 44 -12.77 1.18 20.77
C GLY A 44 -11.52 1.79 21.40
N PRO A 45 -10.88 1.10 22.36
CA PRO A 45 -9.79 1.66 23.16
C PRO A 45 -8.49 1.84 22.36
N GLY A 46 -7.63 2.75 22.85
CA GLY A 46 -6.30 3.02 22.28
C GLY A 46 -6.33 3.90 21.03
N ALA A 47 -5.31 3.77 20.20
CA ALA A 47 -5.15 4.53 18.96
C ALA A 47 -6.32 4.29 17.99
N GLN A 48 -6.85 5.35 17.41
CA GLN A 48 -7.97 5.27 16.47
C GLN A 48 -7.58 4.51 15.19
N VAL A 49 -8.39 3.53 14.80
CA VAL A 49 -8.25 2.84 13.50
C VAL A 49 -8.97 3.66 12.44
N LEU A 50 -8.24 4.17 11.44
CA LEU A 50 -8.76 5.06 10.39
C LEU A 50 -9.26 4.32 9.13
N GLY A 51 -9.05 3.01 9.10
CA GLY A 51 -9.29 2.15 7.94
C GLY A 51 -8.14 1.16 7.78
N SER A 52 -8.03 0.52 6.61
CA SER A 52 -6.97 -0.44 6.32
C SER A 52 -5.95 0.09 5.31
N TYR A 53 -4.72 -0.38 5.47
CA TYR A 53 -3.65 -0.29 4.48
C TYR A 53 -3.41 -1.70 3.91
N LEU A 54 -3.56 -1.87 2.60
CA LEU A 54 -3.32 -3.13 1.92
C LEU A 54 -1.92 -3.12 1.28
N GLU A 55 -0.94 -3.74 1.92
CA GLU A 55 0.43 -3.88 1.40
C GLU A 55 0.61 -5.22 0.68
N GLY A 56 0.47 -5.20 -0.64
CA GLY A 56 0.37 -6.40 -1.48
C GLY A 56 -1.09 -6.85 -1.69
N PRO A 57 -1.37 -7.88 -2.50
CA PRO A 57 -0.43 -8.83 -3.10
C PRO A 57 0.05 -8.44 -4.51
N TYR A 58 -0.08 -7.18 -4.91
CA TYR A 58 0.16 -6.70 -6.28
C TYR A 58 1.61 -6.26 -6.54
N PHE A 59 2.57 -7.14 -6.25
CA PHE A 59 4.00 -6.86 -6.33
C PHE A 59 4.72 -7.72 -7.38
N THR A 60 6.01 -7.43 -7.60
CA THR A 60 6.90 -8.21 -8.49
C THR A 60 8.00 -8.93 -7.70
N PRO A 61 8.48 -10.11 -8.14
CA PRO A 61 9.39 -10.93 -7.33
C PRO A 61 10.76 -10.30 -7.02
N GLN A 62 11.26 -9.42 -7.89
CA GLN A 62 12.63 -8.93 -7.84
C GLN A 62 12.96 -8.22 -6.53
N ASN A 63 12.04 -7.37 -6.05
CA ASN A 63 12.20 -6.60 -4.82
C ASN A 63 11.13 -6.96 -3.76
N LYS A 64 10.73 -8.23 -3.74
CA LYS A 64 9.65 -8.76 -2.88
C LYS A 64 9.86 -8.59 -1.38
N GLY A 65 11.11 -8.46 -0.92
CA GLY A 65 11.44 -8.48 0.50
C GLY A 65 10.88 -9.72 1.21
N ALA A 66 10.13 -9.49 2.29
CA ALA A 66 9.48 -10.52 3.09
C ALA A 66 8.19 -11.09 2.47
N HIS A 67 7.71 -10.54 1.34
CA HIS A 67 6.47 -11.01 0.75
C HIS A 67 6.66 -12.35 -0.01
N PRO A 68 5.74 -13.32 0.17
CA PRO A 68 5.75 -14.60 -0.54
C PRO A 68 5.32 -14.42 -2.01
N PRO A 69 6.24 -14.60 -2.99
CA PRO A 69 5.96 -14.32 -4.39
C PRO A 69 4.94 -15.29 -5.01
N GLU A 70 4.80 -16.49 -4.47
CA GLU A 70 3.78 -17.48 -4.87
C GLU A 70 2.34 -17.03 -4.59
N LEU A 71 2.17 -15.99 -3.78
CA LEU A 71 0.87 -15.38 -3.48
C LEU A 71 0.66 -14.06 -4.23
N PHE A 72 1.58 -13.65 -5.11
CA PHE A 72 1.40 -12.45 -5.91
C PHE A 72 0.26 -12.61 -6.90
N ARG A 73 -0.45 -11.51 -7.14
CA ARG A 73 -1.66 -11.49 -7.96
C ARG A 73 -1.56 -10.45 -9.06
N GLU A 74 -2.29 -10.72 -10.14
CA GLU A 74 -2.52 -9.75 -11.21
C GLU A 74 -3.45 -8.64 -10.77
N LEU A 75 -3.29 -7.46 -11.37
CA LEU A 75 -4.12 -6.29 -11.06
C LEU A 75 -5.40 -6.36 -11.87
N GLU A 76 -6.45 -6.90 -11.26
CA GLU A 76 -7.78 -6.97 -11.83
C GLU A 76 -8.71 -5.98 -11.16
N ILE A 77 -9.37 -5.11 -11.94
CA ILE A 77 -10.29 -4.09 -11.41
C ILE A 77 -11.40 -4.72 -10.57
N ALA A 78 -11.95 -5.85 -11.03
CA ALA A 78 -12.98 -6.57 -10.29
C ALA A 78 -12.50 -7.08 -8.92
N GLU A 79 -11.23 -7.46 -8.78
CA GLU A 79 -10.67 -7.88 -7.50
C GLU A 79 -10.46 -6.67 -6.57
N LEU A 80 -9.98 -5.54 -7.10
CA LEU A 80 -9.85 -4.30 -6.34
C LEU A 80 -11.22 -3.81 -5.82
N ASP A 81 -12.27 -3.89 -6.66
CA ASP A 81 -13.64 -3.57 -6.26
C ASP A 81 -14.15 -4.49 -5.15
N GLN A 82 -13.85 -5.79 -5.23
CA GLN A 82 -14.18 -6.73 -4.17
C GLN A 82 -13.46 -6.37 -2.86
N LEU A 83 -12.18 -6.03 -2.91
CA LEU A 83 -11.40 -5.62 -1.73
C LEU A 83 -11.98 -4.35 -1.08
N ILE A 84 -12.35 -3.36 -1.90
CA ILE A 84 -13.02 -2.14 -1.42
C ILE A 84 -14.37 -2.50 -0.76
N ALA A 85 -15.18 -3.34 -1.41
CA ALA A 85 -16.48 -3.74 -0.89
C ALA A 85 -16.37 -4.53 0.42
N VAL A 86 -15.47 -5.52 0.53
CA VAL A 86 -15.30 -6.29 1.77
C VAL A 86 -14.71 -5.46 2.91
N SER A 87 -13.96 -4.40 2.59
CA SER A 87 -13.51 -3.41 3.55
C SER A 87 -14.62 -2.45 3.99
N GLN A 88 -15.84 -2.57 3.45
CA GLN A 88 -16.95 -1.63 3.68
C GLN A 88 -16.53 -0.17 3.43
N HIS A 89 -15.76 0.06 2.36
CA HIS A 89 -15.20 1.36 1.98
C HIS A 89 -14.27 2.00 3.04
N THR A 90 -13.69 1.19 3.93
CA THR A 90 -12.65 1.62 4.88
C THR A 90 -11.23 1.33 4.41
N LEU A 91 -11.04 0.73 3.23
CA LEU A 91 -9.73 0.65 2.57
C LEU A 91 -9.25 2.06 2.23
N ARG A 92 -8.10 2.46 2.79
CA ARG A 92 -7.54 3.81 2.62
C ARG A 92 -6.34 3.85 1.71
N VAL A 93 -5.53 2.79 1.73
CA VAL A 93 -4.29 2.73 0.97
C VAL A 93 -4.14 1.33 0.37
N VAL A 94 -3.68 1.27 -0.87
CA VAL A 94 -3.21 0.05 -1.53
C VAL A 94 -1.78 0.30 -2.00
N ALA A 95 -0.86 -0.61 -1.65
CA ALA A 95 0.47 -0.63 -2.22
C ALA A 95 0.55 -1.60 -3.40
N LEU A 96 1.20 -1.17 -4.47
CA LEU A 96 1.42 -1.99 -5.67
C LEU A 96 2.76 -1.68 -6.36
N ALA A 97 3.19 -2.62 -7.20
CA ALA A 97 4.33 -2.44 -8.08
C ALA A 97 3.91 -1.74 -9.39
N PRO A 98 4.46 -0.56 -9.73
CA PRO A 98 4.03 0.22 -10.90
C PRO A 98 4.38 -0.40 -12.26
N GLU A 99 5.30 -1.37 -12.31
CA GLU A 99 5.66 -2.10 -13.52
C GLU A 99 4.76 -3.30 -13.82
N LYS A 100 3.81 -3.65 -12.94
CA LYS A 100 2.81 -4.67 -13.23
C LYS A 100 1.97 -4.28 -14.44
N GLU A 101 1.57 -5.29 -15.21
CA GLU A 101 0.51 -5.14 -16.19
C GLU A 101 -0.77 -4.63 -15.51
N GLY A 102 -1.44 -3.67 -16.15
CA GLY A 102 -2.65 -3.03 -15.62
C GLY A 102 -2.42 -1.98 -14.53
N ALA A 103 -1.18 -1.75 -14.05
CA ALA A 103 -0.91 -0.86 -12.92
C ALA A 103 -1.46 0.56 -13.08
N LEU A 104 -1.26 1.19 -14.24
CA LEU A 104 -1.75 2.56 -14.48
C LEU A 104 -3.29 2.63 -14.48
N GLN A 105 -3.98 1.60 -14.96
CA GLN A 105 -5.43 1.51 -14.93
C GLN A 105 -5.93 1.30 -13.49
N ALA A 106 -5.30 0.39 -12.76
CA ALA A 106 -5.59 0.14 -11.35
C ALA A 106 -5.39 1.38 -10.47
N ILE A 107 -4.30 2.14 -10.69
CA ILE A 107 -4.04 3.40 -9.99
C ILE A 107 -5.20 4.37 -10.21
N ARG A 108 -5.56 4.65 -11.46
CA ARG A 108 -6.66 5.58 -11.77
C ARG A 108 -7.98 5.15 -11.15
N HIS A 109 -8.28 3.84 -11.21
CA HIS A 109 -9.48 3.26 -10.62
C HIS A 109 -9.52 3.45 -9.09
N LEU A 110 -8.45 3.08 -8.38
CA LEU A 110 -8.35 3.24 -6.93
C LEU A 110 -8.50 4.70 -6.51
N LYS A 111 -7.90 5.63 -7.26
CA LYS A 111 -8.05 7.08 -7.01
C LYS A 111 -9.49 7.56 -7.17
N GLN A 112 -10.23 7.08 -8.18
CA GLN A 112 -11.65 7.38 -8.34
C GLN A 112 -12.49 6.86 -7.17
N GLN A 113 -12.05 5.78 -6.51
CA GLN A 113 -12.68 5.23 -5.30
C GLN A 113 -12.20 5.89 -3.99
N ASN A 114 -11.45 7.00 -4.07
CA ASN A 114 -10.82 7.69 -2.93
C ASN A 114 -9.86 6.80 -2.11
N VAL A 115 -9.23 5.83 -2.76
CA VAL A 115 -8.17 4.99 -2.17
C VAL A 115 -6.81 5.53 -2.62
N ARG A 116 -5.91 5.79 -1.67
CA ARG A 116 -4.54 6.22 -1.98
C ARG A 116 -3.75 5.05 -2.53
N VAL A 117 -2.81 5.33 -3.43
CA VAL A 117 -1.95 4.32 -4.02
C VAL A 117 -0.50 4.63 -3.73
N MET A 118 0.18 3.72 -3.04
CA MET A 118 1.60 3.82 -2.74
C MET A 118 2.38 2.80 -3.58
N LEU A 119 3.60 3.14 -3.99
CA LEU A 119 4.43 2.30 -4.84
C LEU A 119 5.53 1.65 -3.99
N GLY A 120 5.71 0.34 -4.14
CA GLY A 120 6.71 -0.41 -3.36
C GLY A 120 6.86 -1.83 -3.85
N HIS A 121 7.85 -2.54 -3.31
CA HIS A 121 8.15 -3.94 -3.65
C HIS A 121 8.23 -4.17 -5.16
N SER A 122 9.04 -3.35 -5.81
CA SER A 122 9.04 -3.14 -7.26
C SER A 122 10.45 -2.92 -7.79
N ALA A 123 10.72 -3.44 -8.97
CA ALA A 123 11.96 -3.19 -9.72
C ALA A 123 11.77 -2.11 -10.81
N ALA A 124 10.76 -1.25 -10.67
CA ALA A 124 10.42 -0.25 -11.68
C ALA A 124 11.57 0.72 -11.95
N THR A 125 11.67 1.15 -13.21
CA THR A 125 12.55 2.24 -13.61
C THR A 125 11.97 3.58 -13.17
N TRP A 126 12.80 4.62 -13.16
CA TRP A 126 12.35 6.00 -12.93
C TRP A 126 11.17 6.37 -13.81
N GLN A 127 11.21 6.01 -15.10
CA GLN A 127 10.15 6.33 -16.05
C GLN A 127 8.82 5.65 -15.70
N GLN A 128 8.85 4.38 -15.30
CA GLN A 128 7.66 3.65 -14.86
C GLN A 128 7.06 4.26 -13.59
N THR A 129 7.90 4.63 -12.62
CA THR A 129 7.44 5.30 -11.39
C THR A 129 6.82 6.66 -11.68
N ARG A 130 7.43 7.45 -12.56
CA ARG A 130 6.89 8.74 -13.02
C ARG A 130 5.53 8.59 -13.69
N ALA A 131 5.39 7.60 -14.58
CA ALA A 131 4.11 7.30 -15.22
C ALA A 131 3.02 6.91 -14.21
N ALA A 132 3.39 6.20 -13.13
CA ALA A 132 2.47 5.87 -12.05
C ALA A 132 2.05 7.11 -11.24
N PHE A 133 2.96 8.03 -10.95
CA PHE A 133 2.60 9.33 -10.34
C PHE A 133 1.69 10.15 -11.25
N ASP A 134 1.94 10.15 -12.56
CA ASP A 134 1.07 10.81 -13.54
C ASP A 134 -0.31 10.15 -13.66
N ALA A 135 -0.41 8.85 -13.38
CA ALA A 135 -1.68 8.15 -13.25
C ALA A 135 -2.41 8.41 -11.93
N GLY A 136 -1.74 9.04 -10.95
CA GLY A 136 -2.31 9.46 -9.67
C GLY A 136 -1.81 8.73 -8.44
N ALA A 137 -0.75 7.92 -8.54
CA ALA A 137 -0.12 7.34 -7.35
C ALA A 137 0.40 8.43 -6.41
N ASP A 138 0.24 8.23 -5.11
CA ASP A 138 0.47 9.22 -4.07
C ASP A 138 1.92 9.25 -3.59
N GLY A 139 2.70 8.18 -3.77
CA GLY A 139 4.03 8.13 -3.18
C GLY A 139 4.70 6.77 -3.16
N LEU A 140 5.72 6.64 -2.30
CA LEU A 140 6.49 5.42 -2.10
C LEU A 140 6.26 4.86 -0.69
N VAL A 141 6.00 3.54 -0.61
CA VAL A 141 5.99 2.80 0.68
C VAL A 141 7.42 2.70 1.17
N HIS A 142 7.66 2.91 2.48
CA HIS A 142 8.97 2.76 3.14
C HIS A 142 10.17 3.02 2.20
N CYS A 143 10.23 4.24 1.68
CA CYS A 143 11.16 4.69 0.66
C CYS A 143 12.57 4.16 0.94
N TYR A 144 13.25 3.67 -0.12
CA TYR A 144 14.47 2.85 -0.14
C TYR A 144 14.27 1.34 0.04
N ASN A 145 13.33 0.89 0.87
CA ASN A 145 13.15 -0.54 1.14
C ASN A 145 12.37 -1.23 0.01
N GLY A 146 12.89 -2.34 -0.52
CA GLY A 146 12.18 -3.13 -1.53
C GLY A 146 11.92 -2.37 -2.85
N MET A 147 12.83 -1.52 -3.29
CA MET A 147 12.69 -0.77 -4.54
C MET A 147 14.03 -0.49 -5.24
N THR A 148 14.00 -0.06 -6.49
CA THR A 148 15.20 0.42 -7.19
C THR A 148 15.76 1.69 -6.53
N GLY A 149 17.02 1.62 -6.10
CA GLY A 149 17.74 2.73 -5.47
C GLY A 149 18.24 3.78 -6.46
N LEU A 150 19.03 4.73 -5.95
CA LEU A 150 19.61 5.80 -6.77
C LEU A 150 20.79 5.31 -7.61
N HIS A 151 20.74 5.56 -8.91
CA HIS A 151 21.89 5.43 -9.81
C HIS A 151 21.99 6.64 -10.74
N HIS A 152 23.21 7.08 -11.05
CA HIS A 152 23.46 8.38 -11.73
C HIS A 152 22.91 8.47 -13.16
N ARG A 153 22.64 7.34 -13.83
CA ARG A 153 21.98 7.29 -15.16
C ARG A 153 20.56 6.75 -15.15
N GLU A 154 20.18 6.10 -14.06
CA GLU A 154 18.86 5.48 -13.89
C GLU A 154 18.46 5.70 -12.43
N PRO A 155 17.84 6.84 -12.10
CA PRO A 155 17.59 7.20 -10.70
C PRO A 155 16.66 6.23 -9.95
N GLY A 156 15.96 5.34 -10.67
CA GLY A 156 15.05 4.36 -10.09
C GLY A 156 13.83 4.98 -9.41
N MET A 157 13.14 4.17 -8.64
CA MET A 157 11.98 4.58 -7.84
C MET A 157 12.35 5.63 -6.82
N VAL A 158 13.46 5.44 -6.10
CA VAL A 158 13.94 6.41 -5.10
C VAL A 158 14.18 7.78 -5.74
N GLY A 159 14.84 7.82 -6.90
CA GLY A 159 15.08 9.07 -7.61
C GLY A 159 13.78 9.71 -8.10
N ALA A 160 12.82 8.92 -8.57
CA ALA A 160 11.52 9.43 -8.98
C ALA A 160 10.77 10.04 -7.78
N GLY A 161 10.75 9.36 -6.64
CA GLY A 161 10.09 9.84 -5.42
C GLY A 161 10.72 11.11 -4.86
N LEU A 162 12.05 11.16 -4.73
CA LEU A 162 12.77 12.32 -4.19
C LEU A 162 12.68 13.57 -5.07
N THR A 163 12.43 13.41 -6.38
CA THR A 163 12.38 14.52 -7.34
C THR A 163 10.96 14.94 -7.74
N ASP A 164 9.94 14.16 -7.42
CA ASP A 164 8.54 14.50 -7.68
C ASP A 164 7.90 15.17 -6.46
N LYS A 165 7.63 16.48 -6.56
CA LYS A 165 7.00 17.27 -5.49
C LYS A 165 5.59 16.81 -5.09
N ARG A 166 4.95 15.96 -5.90
CA ARG A 166 3.63 15.38 -5.60
C ARG A 166 3.74 14.15 -4.69
N ALA A 167 4.91 13.52 -4.62
CA ALA A 167 5.09 12.23 -3.96
C ALA A 167 5.24 12.36 -2.45
N TRP A 168 4.50 11.53 -1.72
CA TRP A 168 4.69 11.29 -0.30
C TRP A 168 5.66 10.14 -0.10
N LEU A 169 6.71 10.34 0.68
CA LEU A 169 7.71 9.31 0.95
C LEU A 169 7.53 8.83 2.38
N GLU A 170 6.99 7.62 2.55
CA GLU A 170 7.00 6.96 3.85
C GLU A 170 8.44 6.57 4.18
N LEU A 171 8.86 6.74 5.44
CA LEU A 171 10.22 6.42 5.87
C LEU A 171 10.15 5.71 7.22
N ILE A 172 10.91 4.63 7.35
CA ILE A 172 11.20 3.99 8.64
C ILE A 172 12.49 4.65 9.15
N ALA A 173 12.39 5.32 10.30
CA ALA A 173 13.49 6.07 10.92
C ALA A 173 13.96 5.38 12.21
N ASP A 174 14.36 4.11 12.07
CA ASP A 174 14.87 3.25 13.15
C ASP A 174 16.41 3.29 13.30
#